data_AF-A0A9Y1ZAL2-F1
#
_entry.id   AF-A0A9Y1ZAL2-F1
#
_cell.length_a   1.000
_cell.length_b   1.000
_cell.length_c   1.000
_cell.angle_alpha   90.00
_cell.angle_beta   90.00
_cell.angle_gamma   90.00
#
_symmetry.space_group_name_H-M   'P 1'
#
loop_
_entity.id
_entity.type
_entity.pdbx_description
1 polymer ?
#
loop_
_entity_poly.entity_id
_entity_poly.type
_entity_poly.pdbx_seq_one_letter_code
_entity_poly.pdbx_strand_id
1 'polypeptide(L)'
;MTDRTDLESTSLTDRLVLLGLTELRQRGETPAQTHDLREICRKQLPDESEAVVGSVAEPDVMRSLYTLESAGLVEETEPESTSPVGKGRPAYALAVDPDAVVDAVADSPLEPALEE
;
A
#
# COMPACT_ATOMS: atom_id res chain seq x y z
N MET A 1 -4.65 -4.73 18.14
CA MET A 1 -3.19 -4.75 18.35
C MET A 1 -2.64 -5.37 17.10
N THR A 2 -2.25 -4.54 16.14
CA THR A 2 -1.58 -5.04 14.94
C THR A 2 -0.18 -5.43 15.37
N ASP A 3 0.16 -6.69 15.22
CA ASP A 3 1.45 -7.22 15.65
C ASP A 3 2.42 -7.09 14.48
N ARG A 4 3.71 -6.81 14.74
CA ARG A 4 4.75 -6.73 13.70
C ARG A 4 4.75 -7.98 12.81
N THR A 5 4.37 -9.13 13.37
CA THR A 5 4.19 -10.40 12.67
C THR A 5 3.19 -10.34 11.50
N ASP A 6 2.13 -9.52 11.62
CA ASP A 6 1.15 -9.31 10.55
C ASP A 6 1.78 -8.55 9.37
N LEU A 7 2.65 -7.56 9.65
CA LEU A 7 3.41 -6.83 8.64
C LEU A 7 4.46 -7.73 7.97
N GLU A 8 5.14 -8.60 8.71
CA GLU A 8 6.17 -9.50 8.16
C GLU A 8 5.57 -10.56 7.23
N SER A 9 4.33 -11.00 7.49
CA SER A 9 3.62 -12.00 6.67
C SER A 9 2.98 -11.44 5.40
N THR A 10 3.04 -10.11 5.19
CA THR A 10 2.45 -9.47 4.00
C THR A 10 3.21 -9.79 2.71
N SER A 11 2.48 -9.88 1.60
CA SER A 11 3.07 -10.10 0.27
C SER A 11 3.87 -8.90 -0.21
N LEU A 12 4.69 -9.08 -1.25
CA LEU A 12 5.45 -7.98 -1.86
C LEU A 12 4.55 -6.81 -2.29
N THR A 13 3.39 -7.11 -2.89
CA THR A 13 2.40 -6.08 -3.28
C THR A 13 1.81 -5.36 -2.07
N ASP A 14 1.50 -6.09 -1.00
CA ASP A 14 0.97 -5.51 0.24
C ASP A 14 1.98 -4.55 0.87
N ARG A 15 3.26 -4.94 0.96
CA ARG A 15 4.36 -4.10 1.46
C ARG A 15 4.53 -2.84 0.60
N LEU A 16 4.45 -2.98 -0.72
CA LEU A 16 4.51 -1.86 -1.65
C LEU A 16 3.35 -0.87 -1.42
N VAL A 17 2.14 -1.38 -1.22
CA VAL A 17 0.95 -0.57 -0.92
C VAL A 17 1.09 0.14 0.43
N LEU A 18 1.59 -0.54 1.46
CA LEU A 18 1.85 0.04 2.78
C LEU A 18 2.92 1.14 2.74
N LEU A 19 4.00 0.94 1.98
CA LEU A 19 5.01 1.97 1.74
C LEU A 19 4.43 3.15 0.96
N GLY A 20 3.59 2.89 -0.05
CA GLY A 20 2.90 3.94 -0.80
C GLY A 20 1.99 4.80 0.09
N LEU A 21 1.23 4.17 0.98
CA LEU A 21 0.44 4.89 1.98
C LEU A 21 1.31 5.63 2.99
N THR A 22 2.45 5.07 3.37
CA THR A 22 3.41 5.72 4.28
C THR A 22 3.94 7.01 3.66
N GLU A 23 4.37 6.97 2.40
CA GLU A 23 4.84 8.13 1.65
C GLU A 23 3.75 9.20 1.52
N LEU A 24 2.52 8.79 1.14
CA LEU A 24 1.39 9.72 1.04
C LEU A 24 1.03 10.33 2.39
N ARG A 25 1.12 9.57 3.48
CA ARG A 25 0.89 10.06 4.84
C ARG A 25 1.93 11.10 5.24
N GLN A 26 3.20 10.87 4.91
CA GLN A 26 4.28 11.82 5.17
C GLN A 26 4.09 13.13 4.39
N ARG A 27 3.47 13.07 3.21
CA ARG A 27 3.10 14.23 2.39
C ARG A 27 1.79 14.91 2.81
N GLY A 28 1.03 14.31 3.73
CA GLY A 28 -0.30 14.79 4.11
C GLY A 28 -1.38 14.53 3.07
N GLU A 29 -1.16 13.55 2.18
CA GLU A 29 -2.03 13.18 1.05
C GLU A 29 -2.90 11.93 1.35
N THR A 30 -2.97 11.49 2.61
CA THR A 30 -3.90 10.45 3.07
C THR A 30 -5.16 11.04 3.69
N PRO A 31 -6.35 10.43 3.54
CA PRO A 31 -6.60 9.13 2.90
C PRO A 31 -6.51 9.19 1.36
N ALA A 32 -5.89 8.18 0.76
CA ALA A 32 -5.54 8.14 -0.67
C ALA A 32 -6.40 7.14 -1.46
N GLN A 33 -6.69 7.45 -2.72
CA GLN A 33 -7.43 6.53 -3.58
C GLN A 33 -6.49 5.54 -4.28
N THR A 34 -7.05 4.43 -4.77
CA THR A 34 -6.30 3.38 -5.47
C THR A 34 -5.46 3.91 -6.64
N HIS A 35 -5.94 4.97 -7.32
CA HIS A 35 -5.23 5.55 -8.46
C HIS A 35 -3.95 6.30 -8.04
N ASP A 36 -4.03 7.12 -7.00
CA ASP A 36 -2.87 7.82 -6.41
C ASP A 36 -1.85 6.82 -5.88
N LEU A 37 -2.34 5.79 -5.18
CA LEU A 37 -1.50 4.71 -4.65
C LEU A 37 -0.74 3.98 -5.74
N ARG A 38 -1.40 3.69 -6.86
CA ARG A 38 -0.77 3.00 -7.99
C ARG A 38 0.35 3.83 -8.60
N GLU A 39 0.17 5.14 -8.74
CA GLU A 39 1.24 6.03 -9.22
C GLU A 39 2.45 6.06 -8.27
N ILE A 40 2.22 6.14 -6.96
CA ILE A 40 3.29 6.13 -5.97
C ILE A 40 3.99 4.78 -5.92
N CYS A 41 3.24 3.68 -5.91
CA CYS A 41 3.77 2.32 -5.96
C CYS A 41 4.73 2.13 -7.15
N ARG A 42 4.37 2.66 -8.32
CA ARG A 42 5.22 2.60 -9.51
C ARG A 42 6.51 3.42 -9.36
N LYS A 43 6.43 4.60 -8.72
CA LYS A 43 7.61 5.46 -8.49
C LYS A 43 8.59 4.88 -7.47
N GLN A 44 8.14 3.99 -6.59
CA GLN A 44 8.97 3.37 -5.55
C GLN A 44 9.69 2.10 -6.04
N LEU A 45 9.27 1.50 -7.15
CA LEU A 45 10.00 0.38 -7.75
C LEU A 45 11.24 0.91 -8.48
N PRO A 46 12.44 0.36 -8.24
CA PRO A 46 13.60 0.68 -9.07
C PRO A 46 13.34 0.20 -10.52
N ASP A 47 13.89 0.90 -11.52
CA ASP A 47 13.65 0.63 -12.95
C ASP A 47 13.84 -0.85 -13.34
N GLU A 48 14.75 -1.56 -12.67
CA GLU A 48 15.04 -2.98 -12.89
C GLU A 48 13.98 -3.93 -12.28
N SER A 49 13.23 -3.50 -11.27
CA SER A 49 12.14 -4.27 -10.66
C SER A 49 10.80 -4.15 -11.39
N GLU A 50 10.64 -3.18 -12.29
CA GLU A 50 9.41 -3.03 -13.10
C GLU A 50 9.16 -4.26 -14.01
N ALA A 51 10.23 -5.01 -14.32
CA ALA A 51 10.17 -6.25 -15.09
C ALA A 51 9.81 -7.50 -14.24
N VAL A 52 10.13 -7.51 -12.94
CA VAL A 52 9.91 -8.67 -12.06
C VAL A 52 8.61 -8.53 -11.26
N VAL A 53 8.31 -7.32 -10.79
CA VAL A 53 7.02 -6.94 -10.23
C VAL A 53 6.16 -6.43 -11.37
N GLY A 54 5.79 -7.30 -12.29
CA GLY A 54 5.07 -6.95 -13.52
C GLY A 54 3.93 -5.97 -13.22
N SER A 55 4.11 -4.70 -13.62
CA SER A 55 3.16 -3.58 -13.52
C SER A 55 2.04 -3.78 -12.49
N VAL A 56 2.28 -3.41 -11.22
CA VAL A 56 1.24 -3.41 -10.18
C VAL A 56 -0.06 -2.81 -10.72
N ALA A 57 -1.04 -3.68 -10.99
CA ALA A 57 -2.27 -3.31 -11.66
C ALA A 57 -3.31 -2.88 -10.63
N GLU A 58 -4.28 -2.06 -11.04
CA GLU A 58 -5.41 -1.66 -10.18
C GLU A 58 -6.06 -2.86 -9.44
N PRO A 59 -6.34 -4.02 -10.07
CA PRO A 59 -6.91 -5.16 -9.34
C PRO A 59 -5.98 -5.75 -8.28
N ASP A 60 -4.66 -5.69 -8.46
CA ASP A 60 -3.71 -6.21 -7.48
C ASP A 60 -3.61 -5.27 -6.27
N VAL A 61 -3.58 -3.95 -6.52
CA VAL A 61 -3.66 -2.94 -5.45
C VAL A 61 -4.98 -3.08 -4.68
N MET A 62 -6.12 -3.25 -5.37
CA MET A 62 -7.42 -3.42 -4.69
C MET A 62 -7.46 -4.69 -3.83
N ARG A 63 -6.91 -5.81 -4.33
CA ARG A 63 -6.83 -7.06 -3.55
C ARG A 63 -5.94 -6.89 -2.32
N SER A 64 -4.81 -6.23 -2.48
CA SER A 64 -3.92 -5.90 -1.37
C SER A 64 -4.60 -5.01 -0.34
N LEU A 65 -5.28 -3.94 -0.77
CA LEU A 65 -6.01 -3.05 0.12
C LEU A 65 -7.09 -3.79 0.93
N TYR A 66 -7.85 -4.68 0.30
CA TYR A 66 -8.83 -5.51 1.01
C TYR A 66 -8.18 -6.46 2.02
N THR A 67 -7.05 -7.07 1.65
CA THR A 67 -6.30 -7.98 2.53
C THR A 67 -5.75 -7.22 3.74
N LEU A 68 -5.15 -6.06 3.51
CA LEU A 68 -4.60 -5.18 4.54
C LEU A 68 -5.69 -4.61 5.45
N GLU A 69 -6.86 -4.29 4.91
CA GLU A 69 -8.01 -3.79 5.69
C GLU A 69 -8.54 -4.89 6.62
N SER A 70 -8.73 -6.10 6.09
CA SER A 70 -9.09 -7.28 6.87
C SER A 70 -8.07 -7.61 7.96
N ALA A 71 -6.78 -7.35 7.72
CA ALA A 71 -5.71 -7.49 8.69
C ALA A 71 -5.61 -6.31 9.69
N GLY A 72 -6.40 -5.25 9.54
CA GLY A 72 -6.34 -4.06 10.40
C GLY A 72 -5.05 -3.24 10.22
N LEU A 73 -4.44 -3.32 9.05
CA LEU A 73 -3.23 -2.56 8.68
C LEU A 73 -3.56 -1.23 7.99
N VAL A 74 -4.68 -1.20 7.28
CA VAL A 74 -5.22 0.01 6.65
C VAL A 74 -6.69 0.16 7.01
N GLU A 75 -7.18 1.38 6.96
CA GLU A 75 -8.59 1.70 7.16
C GLU A 75 -9.16 2.27 5.87
N GLU A 76 -10.26 1.68 5.41
CA GLU A 76 -11.09 2.26 4.36
C GLU A 76 -11.88 3.44 4.93
N THR A 77 -11.77 4.60 4.29
CA THR A 77 -12.51 5.81 4.63
C THR A 77 -13.34 6.25 3.43
N GLU A 78 -14.60 6.59 3.70
CA GLU A 78 -15.43 7.25 2.71
C GLU A 78 -14.92 8.69 2.51
N PRO A 79 -14.56 9.10 1.27
CA PRO A 79 -14.04 10.45 1.06
C PRO A 79 -15.07 11.50 1.47
N GLU A 80 -14.65 12.47 2.28
CA GLU A 80 -15.48 13.59 2.76
C GLU A 80 -16.07 14.46 1.64
N SER A 81 -15.47 14.39 0.44
CA SER A 81 -15.90 15.12 -0.74
C SER A 81 -16.53 14.15 -1.75
N THR A 82 -17.86 14.04 -1.70
CA THR A 82 -18.63 13.42 -2.78
C THR A 82 -18.44 14.25 -4.04
N SER A 83 -17.65 13.72 -4.98
CA SER A 83 -17.67 14.18 -6.37
C SER A 83 -19.12 14.25 -6.86
N PRO A 84 -19.54 15.26 -7.65
CA PRO A 84 -20.94 15.49 -8.05
C PRO A 84 -21.60 14.34 -8.83
N VAL A 85 -20.84 13.29 -9.14
CA VAL A 85 -21.29 12.07 -9.85
C VAL A 85 -21.65 10.90 -8.90
N GLY A 86 -21.60 11.12 -7.58
CA GLY A 86 -22.29 10.26 -6.61
C GLY A 86 -21.66 8.91 -6.27
N LYS A 87 -20.41 8.65 -6.70
CA LYS A 87 -19.62 7.49 -6.23
C LYS A 87 -18.15 7.87 -6.17
N GLY A 88 -17.69 8.37 -5.02
CA GLY A 88 -16.26 8.44 -4.75
C GLY A 88 -15.72 7.02 -4.64
N ARG A 89 -14.60 6.70 -5.29
CA ARG A 89 -13.88 5.46 -4.98
C ARG A 89 -13.42 5.52 -3.51
N PRO A 90 -13.38 4.37 -2.81
CA PRO A 90 -12.90 4.33 -1.43
C PRO A 90 -11.49 4.92 -1.34
N ALA A 91 -11.23 5.61 -0.24
CA ALA A 91 -9.91 6.12 0.10
C ALA A 91 -9.37 5.31 1.28
N TYR A 92 -8.05 5.18 1.37
CA TYR A 92 -7.41 4.34 2.37
C TYR A 92 -6.34 5.13 3.13
N ALA A 93 -6.21 4.86 4.42
CA ALA A 93 -5.16 5.40 5.29
C ALA A 93 -4.51 4.27 6.09
N LEU A 94 -3.29 4.50 6.58
CA LEU A 94 -2.64 3.57 7.50
C LEU A 94 -3.38 3.56 8.85
N ALA A 95 -3.72 2.36 9.31
CA ALA A 95 -4.23 2.10 10.66
C ALA A 95 -3.09 1.97 11.69
N VAL A 96 -1.86 1.83 11.20
CA VAL A 96 -0.63 1.58 11.97
C VAL A 96 0.36 2.74 11.84
N ASP A 97 1.37 2.76 12.70
CA ASP A 97 2.44 3.73 12.61
C ASP A 97 3.30 3.52 11.35
N PRO A 98 3.58 4.56 10.56
CA PRO A 98 4.38 4.48 9.34
C PRO A 98 5.80 4.01 9.62
N ASP A 99 6.37 4.38 10.77
CA ASP A 99 7.68 3.89 11.19
C ASP A 99 7.69 2.38 11.38
N ALA A 100 6.59 1.78 11.86
CA ALA A 100 6.47 0.33 11.98
C ALA A 100 6.42 -0.38 10.62
N VAL A 101 5.80 0.26 9.61
CA VAL A 101 5.79 -0.23 8.23
C VAL A 101 7.20 -0.20 7.64
N VAL A 102 7.91 0.93 7.79
CA VAL A 102 9.27 1.09 7.26
C VAL A 102 10.23 0.11 7.92
N ASP A 103 10.14 -0.06 9.24
CA ASP A 103 10.95 -1.00 10.01
C ASP A 103 10.71 -2.46 9.56
N ALA A 104 9.45 -2.86 9.36
CA ALA A 104 9.11 -4.19 8.88
C ALA A 104 9.63 -4.47 7.45
N VAL A 105 9.60 -3.48 6.56
CA VAL A 105 10.14 -3.64 5.19
C VAL A 105 11.67 -3.56 5.18
N ALA A 106 12.30 -2.83 6.09
CA ALA A 106 13.75 -2.79 6.22
C ALA A 106 14.33 -4.15 6.65
N ASP A 107 13.61 -4.90 7.50
CA ASP A 107 14.01 -6.24 7.92
C ASP A 107 13.81 -7.30 6.81
N SER A 108 12.80 -7.10 5.95
CA SER A 108 12.51 -7.97 4.81
C SER A 108 12.37 -7.15 3.52
N PRO A 109 13.50 -6.83 2.86
CA PRO A 109 13.52 -5.93 1.71
C PRO A 109 12.63 -6.43 0.56
N LEU A 110 12.18 -5.50 -0.27
CA LEU A 110 11.46 -5.76 -1.54
C LEU A 110 12.43 -6.35 -2.59
N GLU A 111 13.12 -7.44 -2.25
CA GLU A 111 13.93 -8.16 -3.23
C GLU A 111 12.97 -9.02 -4.06
N PRO A 112 13.08 -8.99 -5.41
CA PRO A 112 12.46 -10.03 -6.20
C PRO A 112 13.05 -11.34 -5.70
N ALA A 113 12.19 -12.30 -5.35
CA ALA A 113 12.64 -13.65 -5.00
C ALA A 113 13.41 -14.23 -6.19
N LEU A 114 14.72 -14.00 -6.22
CA LEU A 114 15.66 -14.75 -7.04
C LEU A 114 15.81 -16.09 -6.32
N GLU A 115 14.85 -16.97 -6.55
CA GLU A 115 15.04 -18.39 -6.26
C GLU A 115 16.21 -18.87 -7.16
N GLU A 116 17.32 -19.27 -6.54
CA GLU A 116 18.47 -19.95 -7.18
C GLU A 116 18.14 -21.40 -7.58
#